data_AF-A0A816FRG1-F1
#
_entry.id   AF-A0A816FRG1-F1
#
_cell.length_a   1.000
_cell.length_b   1.000
_cell.length_c   1.000
_cell.angle_alpha   90.00
_cell.angle_beta   90.00
_cell.angle_gamma   90.00
#
_symmetry.space_group_name_H-M   'P 1'
#
loop_
_entity.id
_entity.type
_entity.pdbx_description
1 polymer ?
#
loop_
_entity_poly.entity_id
_entity_poly.type
_entity_poly.pdbx_seq_one_letter_code
_entity_poly.pdbx_strand_id
1 'polypeptide(L)'
;YPCTSAQVASGTYTIPLTVANGANDKLDCVSASSTCPSNWNTIKPSIIPICTDSSTVIGTTVSQRSDNVTLKANVSFVIAFQDQAWADLNGPGSGAVNTGATWSISTWINLIPRSDTGLYNNPPVSTMMSPITIVRGVKQTIQIPIADPEDDVVRCRWANSTNECADV
;
A
#
# COMPACT_ATOMS: atom_id res chain seq x y z
N TYR A 1 18.68 4.16 -5.94
CA TYR A 1 19.68 4.57 -4.92
C TYR A 1 18.98 4.61 -3.59
N PRO A 2 19.47 3.90 -2.57
CA PRO A 2 18.87 3.97 -1.25
C PRO A 2 18.97 5.40 -0.70
N CYS A 3 17.97 5.86 0.05
CA CYS A 3 18.05 7.12 0.76
C CYS A 3 19.21 7.12 1.78
N THR A 4 19.68 8.31 2.15
CA THR A 4 20.76 8.53 3.12
C THR A 4 20.20 8.73 4.52
N SER A 5 21.03 8.56 5.55
CA SER A 5 20.64 8.83 6.95
C SER A 5 20.17 10.28 7.16
N ALA A 6 20.74 11.25 6.42
CA ALA A 6 20.30 12.65 6.48
C ALA A 6 18.90 12.85 5.89
N GLN A 7 18.56 12.11 4.83
CA GLN A 7 17.24 12.12 4.20
C GLN A 7 16.18 11.43 5.08
N VAL A 8 16.54 10.33 5.75
CA VAL A 8 15.68 9.70 6.77
C VAL A 8 15.40 10.68 7.91
N ALA A 9 16.46 11.31 8.44
CA ALA A 9 16.34 12.27 9.55
C ALA A 9 15.52 13.52 9.21
N SER A 10 15.43 13.90 7.92
CA SER A 10 14.63 15.05 7.51
C SER A 10 13.12 14.79 7.60
N GLY A 11 12.68 13.53 7.65
CA GLY A 11 11.27 13.12 7.71
C GLY A 11 10.42 13.58 6.53
N THR A 12 11.06 14.04 5.45
CA THR A 12 10.40 14.72 4.32
C THR A 12 10.91 14.25 2.96
N TYR A 13 11.98 13.45 2.94
CA TYR A 13 12.52 12.93 1.69
C TYR A 13 11.59 11.88 1.08
N THR A 14 11.06 12.20 -0.09
CA THR A 14 10.22 11.30 -0.88
C THR A 14 11.06 10.40 -1.77
N ILE A 15 10.57 9.17 -1.99
CA ILE A 15 11.22 8.25 -2.92
C ILE A 15 10.68 8.49 -4.33
N PRO A 16 11.56 8.65 -5.33
CA PRO A 16 11.12 8.66 -6.73
C PRO A 16 10.62 7.27 -7.12
N LEU A 17 9.34 7.18 -7.50
CA LEU A 17 8.77 5.99 -8.12
C LEU A 17 9.09 6.01 -9.62
N THR A 18 9.44 4.87 -10.20
CA THR A 18 9.94 4.78 -11.60
C THR A 18 8.91 5.21 -12.64
N VAL A 19 7.63 5.08 -12.31
CA VAL A 19 6.48 5.21 -13.22
C VAL A 19 5.48 6.29 -12.79
N ALA A 20 5.56 6.74 -11.54
CA ALA A 20 4.74 7.83 -11.03
C ALA A 20 5.49 9.17 -11.23
N ASN A 21 4.84 10.13 -11.89
CA ASN A 21 5.40 11.43 -12.29
C ASN A 21 5.49 12.48 -11.16
N GLY A 22 5.48 12.09 -9.89
CA GLY A 22 5.84 12.99 -8.79
C GLY A 22 4.62 13.58 -8.06
N ALA A 23 4.76 14.81 -7.56
CA ALA A 23 3.91 15.40 -6.49
C ALA A 23 2.39 15.48 -6.79
N ASN A 24 1.97 15.24 -8.03
CA ASN A 24 0.57 15.26 -8.46
C ASN A 24 -0.10 13.87 -8.44
N ASP A 25 0.67 12.80 -8.23
CA ASP A 25 0.14 11.45 -8.19
C ASP A 25 -0.57 11.20 -6.87
N LYS A 26 -1.88 11.00 -6.97
CA LYS A 26 -2.80 10.87 -5.84
C LYS A 26 -3.80 9.76 -6.08
N LEU A 27 -4.43 9.29 -5.01
CA LEU A 27 -5.49 8.28 -5.10
C LEU A 27 -6.81 8.93 -5.54
N ASP A 28 -7.40 8.40 -6.59
CA ASP A 28 -8.72 8.78 -7.10
C ASP A 28 -9.81 7.93 -6.49
N CYS A 29 -11.01 8.50 -6.34
CA CYS A 29 -12.18 7.74 -5.94
C CYS A 29 -12.80 7.11 -7.19
N VAL A 30 -12.90 5.79 -7.19
CA VAL A 30 -13.31 4.98 -8.36
C VAL A 30 -14.68 4.36 -8.19
N SER A 31 -15.38 4.71 -7.12
CA SER A 31 -16.77 4.29 -6.89
C SER A 31 -17.75 5.17 -7.66
N ALA A 32 -19.03 4.77 -7.67
CA ALA A 32 -20.10 5.59 -8.23
C ALA A 32 -20.07 7.00 -7.64
N SER A 33 -20.30 8.01 -8.47
CA SER A 33 -20.14 9.43 -8.11
C SER A 33 -20.96 9.85 -6.89
N SER A 34 -22.09 9.19 -6.62
CA SER A 34 -22.94 9.42 -5.45
C SER A 34 -22.33 8.95 -4.12
N THR A 35 -21.30 8.11 -4.15
CA THR A 35 -20.61 7.55 -2.96
C THR A 35 -19.28 8.23 -2.68
N CYS A 36 -18.63 8.79 -3.70
CA CYS A 36 -17.40 9.53 -3.54
C CYS A 36 -17.63 10.84 -2.75
N PRO A 37 -16.73 11.23 -1.84
CA PRO A 37 -16.81 12.53 -1.17
C PRO A 37 -16.81 13.68 -2.18
N SER A 38 -17.70 14.66 -2.02
CA SER A 38 -17.81 15.80 -2.94
C SER A 38 -16.56 16.67 -3.00
N ASN A 39 -15.79 16.71 -1.91
CA ASN A 39 -14.52 17.41 -1.81
C ASN A 39 -13.30 16.51 -2.10
N TRP A 40 -13.49 15.30 -2.65
CA TRP A 40 -12.40 14.33 -2.84
C TRP A 40 -11.20 14.95 -3.55
N ASN A 41 -11.41 15.72 -4.62
CA ASN A 41 -10.37 16.43 -5.38
C ASN A 41 -9.43 17.30 -4.52
N THR A 42 -9.89 17.80 -3.38
CA THR A 42 -9.08 18.62 -2.46
C THR A 42 -8.34 17.79 -1.42
N ILE A 43 -8.86 16.61 -1.07
CA ILE A 43 -8.40 15.78 0.05
C ILE A 43 -7.70 14.48 -0.38
N LYS A 44 -7.45 14.29 -1.68
CA LYS A 44 -6.82 13.07 -2.20
C LYS A 44 -5.45 12.84 -1.55
N PRO A 45 -5.21 11.67 -0.92
CA PRO A 45 -3.88 11.26 -0.44
C PRO A 45 -2.90 11.12 -1.60
N SER A 46 -1.62 11.40 -1.35
CA SER A 46 -0.57 11.16 -2.35
C SER A 46 -0.05 9.73 -2.29
N ILE A 47 0.31 9.17 -3.44
CA ILE A 47 0.88 7.82 -3.55
C ILE A 47 2.39 7.77 -3.30
N ILE A 48 3.02 8.92 -3.02
CA ILE A 48 4.46 9.03 -2.85
C ILE A 48 4.82 8.87 -1.37
N PRO A 49 5.52 7.79 -0.99
CA PRO A 49 5.90 7.57 0.39
C PRO A 49 7.17 8.34 0.77
N ILE A 50 7.34 8.55 2.07
CA ILE A 50 8.52 9.19 2.67
C ILE A 50 9.48 8.08 3.08
N CYS A 51 10.76 8.25 2.76
CA CYS A 51 11.79 7.31 3.22
C CYS A 51 11.88 7.33 4.75
N THR A 52 11.77 6.14 5.36
CA THR A 52 11.87 5.95 6.80
C THR A 52 13.11 5.18 7.21
N ASP A 53 13.69 4.37 6.30
CA ASP A 53 14.90 3.63 6.57
C ASP A 53 15.64 3.23 5.29
N SER A 54 16.91 2.83 5.42
CA SER A 54 17.74 2.36 4.31
C SER A 54 18.81 1.41 4.79
N SER A 55 19.21 0.48 3.93
CA SER A 55 20.37 -0.37 4.16
C SER A 55 21.25 -0.44 2.92
N THR A 56 22.48 0.04 3.07
CA THR A 56 23.50 -0.03 2.02
C THR A 56 24.06 -1.44 1.84
N VAL A 57 24.01 -2.27 2.88
CA VAL A 57 24.52 -3.66 2.85
C VAL A 57 23.69 -4.54 1.93
N ILE A 58 22.37 -4.40 1.99
CA ILE A 58 21.41 -5.17 1.16
C ILE A 58 20.81 -4.33 0.02
N GLY A 59 21.18 -3.05 -0.09
CA GLY A 59 20.75 -2.16 -1.18
C GLY A 59 19.27 -1.83 -1.16
N THR A 60 18.66 -1.73 0.03
CA THR A 60 17.22 -1.50 0.17
C THR A 60 16.90 -0.15 0.79
N THR A 61 15.69 0.33 0.52
CA THR A 61 15.07 1.45 1.20
C THR A 61 13.67 1.07 1.64
N VAL A 62 13.31 1.53 2.83
CA VAL A 62 11.97 1.40 3.41
C VAL A 62 11.32 2.78 3.39
N SER A 63 10.06 2.83 2.98
CA SER A 63 9.28 4.06 2.99
C SER A 63 7.86 3.81 3.45
N GLN A 64 7.29 4.84 4.04
CA GLN A 64 5.94 4.83 4.60
C GLN A 64 5.29 6.19 4.41
N ARG A 65 3.96 6.21 4.47
CA ARG A 65 3.17 7.43 4.46
C ARG A 65 1.94 7.25 5.34
N SER A 66 1.58 8.31 6.04
CA SER A 66 0.33 8.43 6.77
C SER A 66 -0.26 9.80 6.46
N ASP A 67 -1.50 9.83 5.99
CA ASP A 67 -2.25 11.06 5.77
C ASP A 67 -3.51 11.06 6.65
N ASN A 68 -3.84 12.20 7.23
CA ASN A 68 -5.10 12.39 7.94
C ASN A 68 -6.11 13.05 7.00
N VAL A 69 -7.25 12.39 6.78
CA VAL A 69 -8.30 12.87 5.88
C VAL A 69 -9.64 12.91 6.61
N THR A 70 -10.36 14.03 6.49
CA THR A 70 -11.69 14.19 7.06
C THR A 70 -12.75 13.77 6.05
N LEU A 71 -13.57 12.79 6.42
CA LEU A 71 -14.61 12.19 5.57
C LEU A 71 -15.98 12.27 6.26
N LYS A 72 -17.04 12.25 5.46
CA LYS A 72 -18.42 12.16 5.98
C LYS A 72 -18.64 10.75 6.58
N ALA A 73 -19.34 10.67 7.70
CA ALA A 73 -19.79 9.39 8.25
C ALA A 73 -20.83 8.70 7.35
N ASN A 74 -20.98 7.38 7.50
CA ASN A 74 -21.94 6.53 6.79
C ASN A 74 -21.74 6.51 5.26
N VAL A 75 -20.49 6.45 4.82
CA VAL A 75 -20.13 6.30 3.39
C VAL A 75 -19.23 5.10 3.19
N SER A 76 -19.29 4.51 2.01
CA SER A 76 -18.43 3.40 1.60
C SER A 76 -18.00 3.63 0.16
N PHE A 77 -16.69 3.65 -0.08
CA PHE A 77 -16.13 3.95 -1.39
C PHE A 77 -14.72 3.36 -1.54
N VAL A 78 -14.32 3.12 -2.77
CA VAL A 78 -13.01 2.60 -3.17
C VAL A 78 -12.19 3.74 -3.73
N ILE A 79 -10.91 3.77 -3.35
CA ILE A 79 -9.92 4.66 -3.93
C ILE A 79 -8.81 3.83 -4.57
N ALA A 80 -8.29 4.29 -5.69
CA ALA A 80 -7.22 3.64 -6.40
C ALA A 80 -6.35 4.66 -7.14
N PHE A 81 -5.12 4.27 -7.44
CA PHE A 81 -4.33 4.98 -8.43
C PHE A 81 -4.84 4.61 -9.82
N GLN A 82 -5.24 5.61 -10.63
CA GLN A 82 -5.96 5.43 -11.90
C GLN A 82 -5.16 5.87 -13.14
N ASP A 83 -3.92 6.30 -12.97
CA ASP A 83 -3.04 6.63 -14.08
C ASP A 83 -2.27 5.37 -14.54
N GLN A 84 -1.00 5.50 -14.92
CA GLN A 84 -0.10 4.39 -15.19
C GLN A 84 0.15 3.52 -13.94
N ALA A 85 1.24 2.76 -13.96
CA ALA A 85 1.70 1.99 -12.83
C ALA A 85 2.09 2.85 -11.62
N TRP A 86 1.72 2.40 -10.41
CA TRP A 86 2.32 2.93 -9.18
C TRP A 86 3.79 2.51 -9.06
N ALA A 87 4.10 1.26 -9.43
CA ALA A 87 5.47 0.74 -9.51
C ALA A 87 5.58 -0.39 -10.54
N ASP A 88 6.74 -0.55 -11.17
CA ASP A 88 7.00 -1.71 -12.03
C ASP A 88 7.18 -2.99 -11.20
N LEU A 89 6.62 -4.11 -11.67
CA LEU A 89 6.91 -5.42 -11.07
C LEU A 89 8.24 -5.97 -11.62
N ASN A 90 9.30 -5.74 -10.87
CA ASN A 90 10.62 -6.33 -11.14
C ASN A 90 10.81 -7.60 -10.30
N GLY A 91 10.76 -8.78 -10.91
CA GLY A 91 10.91 -10.07 -10.22
C GLY A 91 12.36 -10.58 -10.17
N PRO A 92 12.83 -11.20 -9.05
CA PRO A 92 14.09 -11.92 -9.03
C PRO A 92 13.91 -13.36 -9.55
N GLY A 93 14.73 -13.79 -10.50
CA GLY A 93 15.01 -15.23 -10.70
C GLY A 93 14.30 -15.98 -11.83
N SER A 94 13.72 -15.31 -12.82
CA SER A 94 13.51 -15.95 -14.14
C SER A 94 14.05 -15.00 -15.21
N GLY A 95 14.65 -15.53 -16.26
CA GLY A 95 15.09 -14.73 -17.42
C GLY A 95 13.95 -14.01 -18.17
N ALA A 96 12.77 -13.83 -17.56
CA ALA A 96 11.75 -12.90 -17.99
C ALA A 96 12.13 -11.49 -17.50
N VAL A 97 13.08 -10.90 -18.22
CA VAL A 97 13.19 -9.46 -18.37
C VAL A 97 11.89 -8.97 -19.00
N ASN A 98 11.17 -8.05 -18.36
CA ASN A 98 9.97 -7.36 -18.87
C ASN A 98 8.72 -8.23 -19.14
N THR A 99 7.92 -8.51 -18.10
CA THR A 99 6.51 -8.93 -18.33
C THR A 99 5.60 -7.75 -18.67
N GLY A 100 6.08 -6.49 -18.57
CA GLY A 100 5.22 -5.30 -18.63
C GLY A 100 4.21 -5.23 -17.49
N ALA A 101 4.37 -6.08 -16.45
CA ALA A 101 3.49 -6.12 -15.31
C ALA A 101 3.80 -4.98 -14.34
N THR A 102 2.74 -4.42 -13.78
CA THR A 102 2.77 -3.21 -12.98
C THR A 102 1.97 -3.43 -11.71
N TRP A 103 2.36 -2.70 -10.67
CA TRP A 103 1.60 -2.59 -9.43
C TRP A 103 0.74 -1.35 -9.47
N SER A 104 -0.47 -1.45 -8.95
CA SER A 104 -1.30 -0.31 -8.55
C SER A 104 -1.63 -0.43 -7.06
N ILE A 105 -2.03 0.68 -6.44
CA ILE A 105 -2.53 0.73 -5.08
C ILE A 105 -4.02 1.02 -5.13
N SER A 106 -4.80 0.25 -4.39
CA SER A 106 -6.20 0.51 -4.11
C SER A 106 -6.52 0.21 -2.66
N THR A 107 -7.57 0.85 -2.15
CA THR A 107 -8.14 0.52 -0.84
C THR A 107 -9.63 0.81 -0.82
N TRP A 108 -10.36 -0.01 -0.08
CA TRP A 108 -11.78 0.17 0.18
C TRP A 108 -11.95 0.81 1.57
N ILE A 109 -12.54 2.00 1.59
CA ILE A 109 -12.84 2.74 2.81
C ILE A 109 -14.31 2.56 3.13
N ASN A 110 -14.60 1.90 4.25
CA ASN A 110 -15.96 1.71 4.75
C ASN A 110 -16.14 2.43 6.09
N LEU A 111 -16.87 3.54 6.07
CA LEU A 111 -17.24 4.34 7.24
C LEU A 111 -18.72 4.13 7.62
N ILE A 112 -19.26 2.95 7.34
CA ILE A 112 -20.56 2.52 7.86
C ILE A 112 -20.28 1.79 9.18
N PRO A 113 -20.85 2.25 10.31
CA PRO A 113 -20.69 1.56 11.59
C PRO A 113 -21.13 0.10 11.48
N ARG A 114 -20.38 -0.80 12.11
CA ARG A 114 -20.72 -2.22 12.10
C ARG A 114 -22.04 -2.45 12.81
N SER A 115 -22.83 -3.40 12.30
CA SER A 115 -24.14 -3.71 12.86
C SER A 115 -24.10 -4.38 14.23
N ASP A 116 -22.97 -5.01 14.59
CA ASP A 116 -22.78 -5.74 15.84
C ASP A 116 -22.31 -4.84 16.99
N THR A 117 -21.35 -3.93 16.75
CA THR A 117 -20.77 -3.06 17.79
C THR A 117 -21.25 -1.62 17.73
N GLY A 118 -21.81 -1.18 16.60
CA GLY A 118 -22.14 0.23 16.35
C GLY A 118 -20.92 1.15 16.20
N LEU A 119 -19.71 0.58 16.15
CA LEU A 119 -18.44 1.28 15.97
C LEU A 119 -17.90 1.09 14.55
N TYR A 120 -16.99 1.95 14.14
CA TYR A 120 -16.22 1.73 12.91
C TYR A 120 -15.22 0.61 13.09
N ASN A 121 -14.89 -0.08 12.01
CA ASN A 121 -13.88 -1.13 12.02
C ASN A 121 -12.47 -0.51 11.98
N ASN A 122 -11.59 -0.85 12.91
CA ASN A 122 -10.16 -0.62 12.75
C ASN A 122 -9.54 -1.80 11.97
N PRO A 123 -8.69 -1.52 10.96
CA PRO A 123 -8.08 -2.58 10.18
C PRO A 123 -6.96 -3.28 10.98
N PRO A 124 -6.69 -4.57 10.71
CA PRO A 124 -5.56 -5.27 11.31
C PRO A 124 -4.23 -4.64 10.86
N VAL A 125 -3.24 -4.67 11.76
CA VAL A 125 -1.89 -4.16 11.53
C VAL A 125 -0.90 -5.31 11.46
N SER A 126 0.02 -5.25 10.49
CA SER A 126 1.10 -6.22 10.33
C SER A 126 2.46 -5.53 10.43
N THR A 127 3.38 -6.13 11.18
CA THR A 127 4.76 -5.63 11.38
C THR A 127 5.77 -6.61 10.80
N MET A 128 5.71 -6.83 9.49
CA MET A 128 6.63 -7.73 8.82
C MET A 128 7.99 -7.08 8.55
N MET A 129 9.07 -7.80 8.85
CA MET A 129 10.43 -7.40 8.49
C MET A 129 10.67 -7.63 7.00
N SER A 130 11.20 -6.62 6.30
CA SER A 130 11.59 -6.71 4.88
C SER A 130 13.00 -6.15 4.68
N PRO A 131 13.84 -6.76 3.83
CA PRO A 131 13.60 -7.99 3.07
C PRO A 131 13.82 -9.27 3.89
N ILE A 132 13.20 -10.37 3.46
CA ILE A 132 13.39 -11.72 4.03
C ILE A 132 14.32 -12.52 3.12
N THR A 133 15.44 -13.03 3.67
CA THR A 133 16.38 -13.88 2.93
C THR A 133 15.97 -15.34 3.05
N ILE A 134 15.69 -15.99 1.92
CA ILE A 134 15.28 -17.40 1.84
C ILE A 134 16.40 -18.20 1.16
N VAL A 135 16.85 -19.28 1.80
CA VAL A 135 17.86 -20.17 1.22
C VAL A 135 17.22 -21.02 0.12
N ARG A 136 17.87 -21.05 -1.06
CA ARG A 136 17.38 -21.82 -2.22
C ARG A 136 17.24 -23.31 -1.88
N GLY A 137 16.09 -23.88 -2.21
CA GLY A 137 15.80 -25.30 -2.03
C GLY A 137 15.42 -25.70 -0.60
N VAL A 138 15.39 -24.74 0.35
CA VAL A 138 14.96 -24.99 1.72
C VAL A 138 13.56 -24.43 1.90
N LYS A 139 12.62 -25.27 2.35
CA LYS A 139 11.30 -24.79 2.76
C LYS A 139 11.45 -23.90 3.98
N GLN A 140 10.93 -22.68 3.89
CA GLN A 140 10.92 -21.72 4.98
C GLN A 140 9.48 -21.42 5.37
N THR A 141 9.23 -21.29 6.67
CA THR A 141 7.96 -20.80 7.19
C THR A 141 8.12 -19.33 7.53
N ILE A 142 7.45 -18.45 6.79
CA ILE A 142 7.42 -17.02 7.08
C ILE A 142 6.27 -16.76 8.04
N GLN A 143 6.61 -16.27 9.23
CA GLN A 143 5.63 -15.83 10.22
C GLN A 143 5.31 -14.36 9.96
N ILE A 144 4.05 -14.06 9.67
CA ILE A 144 3.56 -12.68 9.51
C ILE A 144 2.90 -12.31 10.85
N PRO A 145 3.54 -11.45 11.66
CA PRO A 145 2.92 -10.99 12.90
C PRO A 145 1.76 -10.05 12.55
N ILE A 146 0.57 -10.35 13.05
CA ILE A 146 -0.64 -9.57 12.83
C ILE A 146 -1.28 -9.30 14.18
N ALA A 147 -1.76 -8.07 14.36
CA ALA A 147 -2.57 -7.67 15.49
C ALA A 147 -3.85 -7.01 14.97
N ASP A 148 -5.00 -7.43 15.47
CA ASP A 148 -6.29 -6.80 15.21
C ASP A 148 -6.80 -6.20 16.53
N PRO A 149 -7.06 -4.89 16.62
CA PRO A 149 -7.46 -4.26 17.88
C PRO A 149 -8.81 -4.74 18.42
N GLU A 150 -9.69 -5.25 17.56
CA GLU A 150 -11.04 -5.70 17.89
C GLU A 150 -11.19 -7.22 17.97
N ASP A 151 -10.07 -7.96 17.86
CA ASP A 151 -10.02 -9.42 17.89
C ASP A 151 -10.91 -10.07 16.80
N ASP A 152 -11.05 -9.39 15.65
CA ASP A 152 -11.74 -9.93 14.50
C ASP A 152 -10.96 -11.11 13.88
N VAL A 153 -11.66 -11.98 13.15
CA VAL A 153 -11.03 -13.10 12.45
C VAL A 153 -10.18 -12.59 11.28
N VAL A 154 -8.88 -12.47 11.53
CA VAL A 154 -7.88 -12.16 10.49
C VAL A 154 -7.71 -13.36 9.56
N ARG A 155 -7.71 -13.10 8.24
CA ARG A 155 -7.40 -14.10 7.22
C ARG A 155 -6.27 -13.61 6.33
N CYS A 156 -5.16 -14.33 6.33
CA CYS A 156 -4.13 -14.17 5.32
C CYS A 156 -4.65 -14.74 4.00
N ARG A 157 -4.60 -13.93 2.95
CA ARG A 157 -4.95 -14.37 1.61
C ARG A 157 -3.76 -14.16 0.69
N TRP A 158 -3.52 -15.16 -0.16
CA TRP A 158 -2.41 -15.16 -1.09
C TRP A 158 -2.98 -14.87 -2.46
N ALA A 159 -2.34 -13.96 -3.20
CA ALA A 159 -2.65 -13.74 -4.60
C ALA A 159 -2.49 -15.05 -5.37
N ASN A 160 -3.62 -15.72 -5.63
CA ASN A 160 -3.68 -16.89 -6.49
C ASN A 160 -4.26 -16.45 -7.83
N SER A 161 -3.36 -16.14 -8.77
CA SER A 161 -3.73 -15.73 -10.12
C SER A 161 -4.73 -14.56 -10.10
N THR A 162 -6.01 -14.83 -10.40
CA THR A 162 -7.03 -13.81 -10.64
C THR A 162 -7.74 -13.26 -9.41
N ASN A 163 -7.73 -13.98 -8.29
CA ASN A 163 -8.75 -13.76 -7.25
C ASN A 163 -8.43 -12.68 -6.23
N GLU A 164 -7.31 -11.95 -6.36
CA GLU A 164 -6.98 -10.96 -5.35
C GLU A 164 -6.20 -9.71 -5.81
N CYS A 165 -5.67 -9.68 -7.04
CA CYS A 165 -5.01 -8.48 -7.59
C CYS A 165 -5.07 -8.40 -9.13
N ALA A 166 -5.97 -9.12 -9.83
CA ALA A 166 -5.90 -9.24 -11.30
C ALA A 166 -6.85 -8.32 -12.08
N ASP A 167 -7.48 -7.36 -11.40
CA ASP A 167 -8.24 -6.30 -12.07
C ASP A 167 -8.33 -5.09 -11.13
N VAL A 168 -7.28 -4.28 -11.14
CA VAL A 168 -7.31 -2.88 -10.65
C VAL A 168 -6.68 -1.99 -11.69
#